data_AF-A0AA41W016-F1
#
_entry.id   AF-A0AA41W016-F1
#
_cell.length_a   1.000
_cell.length_b   1.000
_cell.length_c   1.000
_cell.angle_alpha   90.00
_cell.angle_beta   90.00
_cell.angle_gamma   90.00
#
_symmetry.space_group_name_H-M   'P 1'
#
loop_
_entity.id
_entity.type
_entity.pdbx_description
1 polymer ?
#
loop_
_entity_poly.entity_id
_entity_poly.type
_entity_poly.pdbx_seq_one_letter_code
_entity_poly.pdbx_strand_id
1 'polypeptide(L)'
;MATVMRLGRDRVFSSSLLLILLLVFLLTSQTLAFSSPSAFVQNVIYSNRIAIFSKSYCPYSIRAKRVFSELHEKPFVVELDLRDDGAEIQNVLLDLVGKRTVPQVFINGKHIGGSDDTGAALHNGELQKLLDVKIMKY
;
A
#
# COMPACT_ATOMS: atom_id res chain seq x y z
N MET A 1 -51.58 29.06 -47.81
CA MET A 1 -50.38 28.49 -48.46
C MET A 1 -49.37 28.15 -47.36
N ALA A 2 -48.83 26.94 -47.40
CA ALA A 2 -48.04 26.31 -46.35
C ALA A 2 -46.62 26.89 -46.23
N THR A 3 -46.00 26.79 -45.05
CA THR A 3 -44.67 26.15 -44.86
C THR A 3 -44.40 26.00 -43.36
N VAL A 4 -44.47 24.75 -42.90
CA VAL A 4 -43.92 24.29 -41.62
C VAL A 4 -42.43 24.03 -41.83
N MET A 5 -41.56 24.83 -41.22
CA MET A 5 -40.13 24.53 -41.13
C MET A 5 -39.88 23.63 -39.91
N ARG A 6 -39.77 22.32 -40.15
CA ARG A 6 -39.27 21.36 -39.14
C ARG A 6 -37.77 21.58 -38.96
N LEU A 7 -37.35 22.03 -37.77
CA LEU A 7 -35.95 21.98 -37.35
C LEU A 7 -35.56 20.51 -37.10
N GLY A 8 -34.46 20.09 -37.74
CA GLY A 8 -33.95 18.71 -37.78
C GLY A 8 -33.78 18.08 -36.40
N ARG A 9 -34.29 16.86 -36.22
CA ARG A 9 -33.54 15.61 -36.42
C ARG A 9 -32.45 15.44 -35.38
N ASP A 10 -32.88 14.96 -34.22
CA ASP A 10 -32.26 13.91 -33.42
C ASP A 10 -30.73 13.91 -33.43
N ARG A 11 -30.11 14.45 -32.37
CA ARG A 11 -28.72 14.10 -32.04
C ARG A 11 -28.71 12.64 -31.60
N VAL A 12 -28.72 11.72 -32.55
CA VAL A 12 -28.36 10.32 -32.30
C VAL A 12 -26.87 10.34 -32.02
N PHE A 13 -26.51 10.35 -30.73
CA PHE A 13 -25.14 10.03 -30.30
C PHE A 13 -24.79 8.68 -30.94
N SER A 14 -23.82 8.69 -31.86
CA SER A 14 -23.34 7.46 -32.51
C SER A 14 -23.03 6.43 -31.41
N SER A 15 -23.61 5.24 -31.50
CA SER A 15 -23.46 4.18 -30.49
C SER A 15 -21.99 3.87 -30.21
N SER A 16 -21.12 4.03 -31.20
CA SER A 16 -19.67 3.89 -31.09
C SER A 16 -19.03 4.95 -30.16
N LEU A 17 -19.53 6.19 -30.16
CA LEU A 17 -19.01 7.25 -29.28
C LEU A 17 -19.39 7.00 -27.82
N LEU A 18 -20.60 6.50 -27.57
CA LEU A 18 -21.04 6.12 -26.22
C LEU A 18 -20.24 4.93 -25.69
N LEU A 19 -19.95 3.95 -26.54
CA LEU A 19 -19.14 2.79 -26.20
C LEU A 19 -17.69 3.19 -25.87
N ILE A 20 -17.09 4.10 -26.66
CA ILE A 20 -15.75 4.64 -26.39
C ILE A 20 -15.74 5.42 -25.08
N LEU A 21 -16.74 6.27 -24.83
CA LEU A 21 -16.84 7.03 -23.57
C LEU A 21 -16.98 6.11 -22.36
N LEU A 22 -17.80 5.05 -22.46
CA LEU A 22 -17.96 4.04 -21.43
C LEU A 22 -16.65 3.28 -21.19
N LEU A 23 -15.93 2.93 -22.25
CA LEU A 23 -14.66 2.22 -22.15
C LEU A 23 -13.58 3.11 -21.51
N VAL A 24 -13.50 4.38 -21.90
CA VAL A 24 -12.61 5.37 -21.28
C VAL A 24 -12.96 5.55 -19.81
N PHE A 25 -14.25 5.68 -19.46
CA PHE A 25 -14.69 5.78 -18.06
C PHE A 25 -14.36 4.53 -17.24
N LEU A 26 -14.49 3.34 -17.84
CA LEU A 26 -14.15 2.08 -17.17
C LEU A 26 -12.63 1.98 -16.95
N LEU A 27 -11.82 2.36 -17.94
CA LEU A 27 -10.36 2.40 -17.79
C LEU A 27 -9.92 3.41 -16.72
N THR A 28 -10.48 4.63 -16.70
CA THR A 28 -10.11 5.64 -15.70
C THR A 28 -10.48 5.21 -14.28
N SER A 29 -11.64 4.57 -14.11
CA SER A 29 -12.06 4.01 -12.82
C SER A 29 -11.11 2.94 -12.31
N GLN A 30 -10.63 2.07 -13.19
CA GLN A 30 -9.64 1.05 -12.84
C GLN A 30 -8.28 1.68 -12.46
N THR A 31 -7.83 2.72 -13.18
CA THR A 31 -6.57 3.40 -12.85
C THR A 31 -6.60 4.07 -11.48
N LEU A 32 -7.72 4.71 -11.11
CA LEU A 32 -7.85 5.39 -9.82
C LEU A 32 -7.86 4.41 -8.64
N ALA A 33 -8.48 3.24 -8.81
CA ALA A 33 -8.48 2.20 -7.79
C ALA A 33 -7.06 1.68 -7.53
N PHE A 34 -6.26 1.47 -8.59
CA PHE A 34 -4.88 0.99 -8.49
C PHE A 34 -3.93 2.05 -7.90
N SER A 35 -4.20 3.33 -8.12
CA SER A 35 -3.41 4.43 -7.55
C SER A 35 -3.81 4.82 -6.12
N SER A 36 -4.73 4.09 -5.47
CA SER A 36 -5.17 4.44 -4.12
C SER A 36 -4.11 4.09 -3.05
N PRO A 37 -3.98 4.87 -1.96
CA PRO A 37 -3.11 4.54 -0.84
C PRO A 37 -3.40 3.15 -0.26
N SER A 38 -4.66 2.74 -0.24
CA SER A 38 -5.08 1.41 0.23
C SER A 38 -4.53 0.28 -0.66
N ALA A 39 -4.65 0.40 -1.98
CA ALA A 39 -4.10 -0.57 -2.91
C ALA A 39 -2.57 -0.64 -2.81
N PHE A 40 -1.91 0.51 -2.67
CA PHE A 40 -0.47 0.57 -2.44
C PHE A 40 -0.06 -0.18 -1.17
N VAL A 41 -0.72 0.07 -0.02
CA VAL A 41 -0.43 -0.61 1.24
C VAL A 41 -0.60 -2.12 1.10
N GLN A 42 -1.70 -2.59 0.50
CA GLN A 42 -1.94 -4.01 0.29
C GLN A 42 -0.87 -4.64 -0.61
N ASN A 43 -0.52 -3.97 -1.71
CA ASN A 43 0.54 -4.43 -2.61
C ASN A 43 1.88 -4.55 -1.89
N VAL A 44 2.24 -3.56 -1.07
CA VAL A 44 3.48 -3.59 -0.28
C VAL A 44 3.47 -4.75 0.71
N ILE A 45 2.37 -4.98 1.42
CA ILE A 45 2.25 -6.03 2.45
C ILE A 45 2.30 -7.44 1.83
N TYR A 46 1.62 -7.67 0.71
CA TYR A 46 1.47 -9.01 0.14
C TYR A 46 2.47 -9.37 -0.97
N SER A 47 3.13 -8.37 -1.59
CA SER A 47 4.17 -8.63 -2.60
C SER A 47 5.57 -8.73 -2.02
N ASN A 48 5.76 -8.41 -0.73
CA ASN A 48 7.07 -8.42 -0.08
C ASN A 48 7.06 -9.38 1.10
N ARG A 49 8.11 -10.21 1.19
CA ARG A 49 8.31 -11.12 2.33
C ARG A 49 8.38 -10.36 3.65
N ILE A 50 9.03 -9.20 3.65
CA ILE A 50 9.12 -8.29 4.80
C ILE A 50 8.82 -6.88 4.30
N ALA A 51 7.82 -6.23 4.89
CA ALA A 51 7.47 -4.86 4.60
C ALA A 51 7.55 -4.01 5.87
N ILE A 52 8.14 -2.82 5.75
CA ILE A 52 8.26 -1.86 6.86
C ILE A 52 7.77 -0.51 6.40
N PHE A 53 6.66 -0.05 6.97
CA PHE A 53 6.25 1.35 6.87
C PHE A 53 7.01 2.15 7.93
N SER A 54 7.76 3.15 7.50
CA SER A 54 8.84 3.79 8.25
C SER A 54 8.77 5.32 8.12
N LYS A 55 9.63 5.99 8.88
CA LYS A 55 10.07 7.36 8.60
C LYS A 55 11.58 7.43 8.74
N SER A 56 12.24 8.15 7.84
CA SER A 56 13.70 8.12 7.68
C SER A 56 14.43 8.58 8.94
N TYR A 57 13.88 9.59 9.62
CA TYR A 57 14.42 10.20 10.84
C TYR A 57 13.99 9.49 12.14
N CYS A 58 13.04 8.56 12.09
CA CYS A 58 12.43 8.01 13.31
C CYS A 58 13.36 6.99 14.00
N PRO A 59 13.76 7.20 15.28
CA PRO A 59 14.67 6.29 15.98
C PRO A 59 14.08 4.89 16.21
N TYR A 60 12.75 4.78 16.35
CA TYR A 60 12.06 3.49 16.46
C TYR A 60 12.11 2.72 15.13
N SER A 61 11.95 3.41 14.00
CA SER A 61 12.06 2.79 12.68
C SER A 61 13.48 2.33 12.39
N ILE A 62 14.49 3.11 12.79
CA ILE A 62 15.90 2.70 12.70
C ILE A 62 16.16 1.42 13.50
N ARG A 63 15.63 1.33 14.73
CA ARG A 63 15.75 0.12 15.56
C ARG A 63 15.09 -1.09 14.91
N ALA A 64 13.86 -0.98 14.41
CA ALA A 64 13.18 -2.08 13.72
C ALA A 64 13.94 -2.53 12.46
N LYS A 65 14.47 -1.59 11.65
CA LYS A 65 15.29 -1.93 10.48
C LYS A 65 16.58 -2.68 10.85
N ARG A 66 17.20 -2.32 11.98
CA ARG A 66 18.42 -2.98 12.47
C ARG A 66 18.19 -4.46 12.80
N VAL A 67 17.04 -4.81 13.39
CA VAL A 67 16.67 -6.21 13.68
C VAL A 67 16.79 -7.09 12.43
N PHE A 68 16.27 -6.62 11.29
CA PHE A 68 16.38 -7.38 10.05
C PHE A 68 17.80 -7.37 9.47
N SER A 69 18.55 -6.29 9.66
CA SER A 69 19.98 -6.28 9.30
C SER A 69 20.78 -7.32 10.08
N GLU A 70 20.50 -7.54 11.37
CA GLU A 70 21.15 -8.57 12.20
C GLU A 70 20.78 -9.99 11.75
N LEU A 71 19.57 -10.18 11.23
CA LEU A 71 19.12 -11.42 10.60
C LEU A 71 19.60 -11.60 9.15
N HIS A 72 20.40 -10.67 8.61
CA HIS A 72 20.83 -10.64 7.21
C HIS A 72 19.67 -10.60 6.20
N GLU A 73 18.56 -9.99 6.63
CA GLU A 73 17.34 -9.86 5.88
C GLU A 73 17.19 -8.47 5.25
N LYS A 74 16.58 -8.42 4.06
CA LYS A 74 16.40 -7.19 3.29
C LYS A 74 14.91 -6.83 3.21
N PRO A 75 14.41 -5.99 4.12
CA PRO A 75 13.01 -5.55 4.07
C PRO A 75 12.76 -4.57 2.92
N PHE A 76 11.54 -4.61 2.38
CA PHE A 76 11.02 -3.52 1.58
C PHE A 76 10.56 -2.39 2.50
N VAL A 77 11.18 -1.22 2.40
CA VAL A 77 10.95 -0.09 3.31
C VAL A 77 10.22 1.02 2.56
N VAL A 78 9.12 1.49 3.14
CA VAL A 78 8.40 2.68 2.68
C VAL A 78 8.65 3.82 3.68
N GLU A 79 9.45 4.80 3.28
CA GLU A 79 9.71 6.00 4.09
C GLU A 79 8.59 7.03 3.86
N LEU A 80 7.63 7.07 4.78
CA LEU A 80 6.39 7.86 4.64
C LEU A 80 6.61 9.36 4.71
N ASP A 81 7.71 9.81 5.32
CA ASP A 81 8.11 11.22 5.33
C ASP A 81 8.67 11.70 3.99
N LEU A 82 9.00 10.80 3.07
CA LEU A 82 9.53 11.10 1.74
C LEU A 82 8.48 10.90 0.63
N ARG A 83 7.21 10.76 1.00
CA ARG A 83 6.09 10.56 0.08
C ARG A 83 5.03 11.62 0.29
N ASP A 84 4.48 12.11 -0.81
CA ASP A 84 3.38 13.09 -0.78
C ASP A 84 2.11 12.50 -0.14
N ASP A 85 1.85 11.20 -0.33
CA ASP A 85 0.69 10.47 0.20
C ASP A 85 0.97 9.76 1.55
N GLY A 86 2.06 10.13 2.22
CA GLY A 86 2.50 9.47 3.44
C GLY A 86 1.45 9.54 4.56
N ALA A 87 0.73 10.67 4.68
CA ALA A 87 -0.29 10.86 5.71
C ALA A 87 -1.52 9.98 5.48
N GLU A 88 -1.91 9.78 4.22
CA GLU A 88 -3.01 8.93 3.77
C GLU A 88 -2.67 7.46 3.99
N ILE A 89 -1.44 7.05 3.66
CA ILE A 89 -0.95 5.70 4.00
C ILE A 89 -1.00 5.46 5.50
N GLN A 90 -0.60 6.43 6.32
CA GLN A 90 -0.73 6.32 7.78
C GLN A 90 -2.19 6.13 8.23
N ASN A 91 -3.17 6.74 7.55
CA ASN A 91 -4.60 6.53 7.84
C ASN A 91 -5.06 5.13 7.43
N VAL A 92 -4.61 4.62 6.29
CA VAL A 92 -4.86 3.22 5.91
C VAL A 92 -4.31 2.25 6.96
N LEU A 93 -3.10 2.51 7.49
CA LEU A 93 -2.52 1.70 8.56
C LEU A 93 -3.34 1.80 9.86
N LEU A 94 -3.86 2.99 10.18
CA LEU A 94 -4.77 3.16 11.31
C LEU A 94 -6.02 2.28 11.15
N ASP A 95 -6.63 2.26 9.98
CA ASP A 95 -7.82 1.45 9.72
C ASP A 95 -7.50 -0.06 9.71
N LEU A 96 -6.35 -0.45 9.15
CA LEU A 96 -5.96 -1.86 8.97
C LEU A 96 -5.51 -2.51 10.27
N VAL A 97 -4.70 -1.82 11.08
CA VAL A 97 -4.03 -2.39 12.26
C VAL A 97 -4.26 -1.59 13.55
N GLY A 98 -5.11 -0.57 13.52
CA GLY A 98 -5.43 0.25 14.68
C GLY A 98 -4.32 1.21 15.11
N LYS A 99 -3.26 1.37 14.31
CA LYS A 99 -2.09 2.20 14.65
C LYS A 99 -1.65 3.06 13.48
N ARG A 100 -1.58 4.37 13.72
CA ARG A 100 -1.07 5.37 12.78
C ARG A 100 0.46 5.56 12.88
N THR A 101 1.08 5.08 13.94
CA THR A 101 2.50 5.32 14.27
C THR A 101 3.44 4.50 13.40
N VAL A 102 4.69 4.96 13.25
CA VAL A 102 5.77 4.19 12.62
C VAL A 102 6.78 3.71 13.67
N PRO A 103 7.48 2.58 13.45
CA PRO A 103 7.32 1.68 12.31
C PRO A 103 6.05 0.83 12.40
N GLN A 104 5.59 0.31 11.25
CA GLN A 104 4.68 -0.84 11.18
C GLN A 104 5.32 -1.93 10.34
N VAL A 105 5.53 -3.09 10.95
CA VAL A 105 6.26 -4.23 10.37
C VAL A 105 5.28 -5.34 10.00
N PHE A 106 5.45 -5.88 8.80
CA PHE A 106 4.71 -7.03 8.29
C PHE A 106 5.68 -8.09 7.76
N ILE A 107 5.36 -9.36 7.99
CA ILE A 107 6.12 -10.51 7.49
C ILE A 107 5.15 -11.51 6.90
N ASN A 108 5.33 -11.86 5.62
CA ASN A 108 4.44 -12.75 4.88
C ASN A 108 2.95 -12.35 5.02
N GLY A 109 2.68 -11.04 4.94
CA GLY A 109 1.33 -10.49 5.14
C GLY A 109 0.83 -10.42 6.59
N LYS A 110 1.52 -11.05 7.56
CA LYS A 110 1.17 -10.98 8.99
C LYS A 110 1.69 -9.67 9.60
N HIS A 111 0.82 -8.93 10.29
CA HIS A 111 1.22 -7.77 11.08
C HIS A 111 1.97 -8.20 12.33
N ILE A 112 3.17 -7.64 12.53
CA ILE A 112 4.02 -7.90 13.70
C ILE A 112 3.87 -6.79 14.73
N GLY A 113 3.75 -5.54 14.28
CA GLY A 113 3.60 -4.38 15.15
C GLY A 113 4.68 -3.31 14.93
N GLY A 114 5.01 -2.59 16.00
CA GLY A 114 6.01 -1.53 16.01
C GLY A 114 7.42 -2.01 16.36
N SER A 115 8.28 -1.07 16.78
CA SER A 115 9.67 -1.38 17.11
C SER A 115 9.80 -2.35 18.29
N ASP A 116 9.01 -2.14 19.35
CA ASP A 116 9.08 -2.98 20.55
C ASP A 116 8.55 -4.39 20.27
N ASP A 117 7.43 -4.48 19.53
CA ASP A 117 6.86 -5.75 19.09
C ASP A 117 7.86 -6.54 18.22
N THR A 118 8.55 -5.86 17.29
CA THR A 118 9.57 -6.46 16.43
C THR A 118 10.76 -6.96 17.23
N GLY A 119 11.24 -6.20 18.22
CA GLY A 119 12.32 -6.62 19.12
C GLY A 119 11.91 -7.81 19.99
N ALA A 120 10.68 -7.82 20.50
CA ALA A 120 10.13 -8.95 21.26
C ALA A 120 10.05 -10.22 20.40
N ALA A 121 9.58 -10.10 19.16
CA ALA A 121 9.50 -11.19 18.20
C ALA A 121 10.89 -11.74 17.80
N LEU A 122 11.93 -10.91 17.77
CA LEU A 122 13.31 -11.38 17.59
C LEU A 122 13.76 -12.21 18.80
N HIS A 123 13.53 -11.69 20.00
CA HIS A 123 14.01 -12.27 21.25
C HIS A 123 13.31 -13.60 21.57
N ASN A 124 12.01 -13.71 21.30
CA ASN A 124 11.23 -14.91 21.58
C ASN A 124 11.32 -16.00 20.48
N GLY A 125 12.05 -15.76 19.39
CA GLY A 125 12.23 -16.72 18.30
C GLY A 125 11.14 -16.67 17.21
N GLU A 126 10.16 -15.79 17.31
CA GLU A 126 9.05 -15.71 16.35
C GLU A 126 9.52 -15.25 14.97
N LEU A 127 10.39 -14.25 14.87
CA LEU A 127 10.90 -13.77 13.58
C LEU A 127 11.63 -14.88 12.82
N GLN A 128 12.44 -15.65 13.52
CA GLN A 128 13.21 -16.77 13.00
C GLN A 128 12.29 -17.83 12.42
N LYS A 129 11.22 -18.16 13.17
CA LYS A 129 10.18 -19.09 12.72
C LYS A 129 9.44 -18.58 11.48
N LEU A 130 9.08 -17.29 11.44
CA LEU A 130 8.34 -16.70 10.32
C LEU A 130 9.18 -16.57 9.05
N LEU A 131 10.49 -16.38 9.20
CA LEU A 131 11.42 -16.16 8.10
C LEU A 131 12.19 -17.41 7.67
N ASP A 132 12.04 -18.51 8.42
CA ASP A 132 12.82 -19.75 8.28
C ASP A 132 14.34 -19.49 8.32
N VAL A 133 14.77 -18.66 9.28
CA VAL A 133 16.18 -18.31 9.49
C VAL A 133 16.67 -18.83 10.83
N LYS A 134 17.91 -19.35 10.86
CA LYS A 134 18.57 -19.76 12.11
C LYS A 134 19.34 -18.57 12.68
N ILE A 135 19.24 -18.35 14.00
CA ILE A 135 20.21 -17.45 14.66
C ILE A 135 21.58 -18.10 14.56
N MET A 136 22.49 -17.46 13.83
CA MET A 136 23.91 -17.76 13.93
C MET A 136 24.38 -17.27 15.30
N LYS A 137 24.32 -18.13 16.31
CA LYS A 137 25.03 -17.90 17.57
C LYS A 137 26.51 -18.14 17.30
N TYR A 138 27.31 -17.08 17.34
CA TYR A 138 28.76 -17.17 17.42
C TYR A 138 29.17 -17.65 18.81
#